data_AF-A0A833HMA3-F1
#
_entry.id   AF-A0A833HMA3-F1
#
_cell.length_a   1.000
_cell.length_b   1.000
_cell.length_c   1.000
_cell.angle_alpha   90.00
_cell.angle_beta   90.00
_cell.angle_gamma   90.00
#
_symmetry.space_group_name_H-M   'P 1'
#
loop_
_entity.id
_entity.type
_entity.pdbx_description
1 polymer ?
#
loop_
_entity_poly.entity_id
_entity_poly.type
_entity_poly.pdbx_seq_one_letter_code
_entity_poly.pdbx_strand_id
1 'polypeptide(L)'
;MRNKTTMIMVMSILTVIIGMIFNFQEFLMGSTATIKNLIVTLAYIIIWILILVISIQNKNHRVIKCFSVLWIVTSLIAMVTAYVNITGASADWAIPLAILLLGQWYGIHFFVTSFLTSSIIVASISLVMSLVCIVMLRHTK
;
A
#
# COMPACT_ATOMS: atom_id res chain seq x y z
N MET A 1 -18.52 -11.08 -16.64
CA MET A 1 -18.19 -10.62 -15.27
C MET A 1 -16.91 -11.24 -14.69
N ARG A 2 -16.68 -12.56 -14.85
CA ARG A 2 -15.47 -13.24 -14.34
C ARG A 2 -14.17 -12.63 -14.88
N ASN A 3 -14.07 -12.40 -16.19
CA ASN A 3 -12.86 -11.83 -16.82
C ASN A 3 -12.50 -10.43 -16.30
N LYS A 4 -13.49 -9.55 -16.08
CA LYS A 4 -13.26 -8.20 -15.53
C LYS A 4 -12.72 -8.26 -14.10
N THR A 5 -13.26 -9.17 -13.28
CA THR A 5 -12.79 -9.39 -11.90
C THR A 5 -11.35 -9.89 -11.90
N THR A 6 -11.04 -10.90 -12.72
CA THR A 6 -9.69 -11.45 -12.86
C THR A 6 -8.71 -10.38 -13.32
N MET A 7 -9.09 -9.56 -14.31
CA MET A 7 -8.26 -8.47 -14.80
C MET A 7 -7.93 -7.45 -13.70
N ILE A 8 -8.91 -7.01 -12.91
CA ILE A 8 -8.69 -6.07 -11.80
C ILE A 8 -7.75 -6.66 -10.76
N MET A 9 -7.93 -7.93 -10.40
CA MET A 9 -7.05 -8.63 -9.45
C MET A 9 -5.61 -8.74 -9.97
N VAL A 10 -5.45 -9.13 -11.24
CA VAL A 10 -4.13 -9.22 -11.89
C VAL A 10 -3.46 -7.86 -11.93
N MET A 11 -4.17 -6.80 -12.31
CA MET A 11 -3.63 -5.44 -12.30
C MET A 11 -3.19 -5.03 -10.90
N SER A 12 -3.99 -5.30 -9.87
CA SER A 12 -3.65 -4.98 -8.48
C SER A 12 -2.35 -5.67 -8.02
N ILE A 13 -2.20 -6.95 -8.33
CA ILE A 13 -1.01 -7.74 -8.01
C ILE A 13 0.21 -7.17 -8.75
N LEU A 14 0.07 -6.91 -10.05
CA LEU A 14 1.15 -6.33 -10.85
C LEU A 14 1.56 -4.94 -10.33
N THR A 15 0.61 -4.10 -9.92
CA THR A 15 0.91 -2.79 -9.34
C THR A 15 1.75 -2.89 -8.09
N VAL A 16 1.45 -3.83 -7.19
CA VAL A 16 2.26 -4.09 -5.98
C VAL A 16 3.65 -4.59 -6.35
N ILE A 17 3.75 -5.61 -7.21
CA ILE A 17 5.04 -6.21 -7.60
C ILE A 17 5.93 -5.20 -8.32
N ILE A 18 5.39 -4.49 -9.31
CA ILE A 18 6.14 -3.51 -10.10
C ILE A 18 6.62 -2.37 -9.20
N GLY A 19 5.72 -1.79 -8.40
CA GLY A 19 6.10 -0.72 -7.47
C GLY A 19 7.16 -1.17 -6.46
N MET A 20 7.08 -2.43 -6.00
CA MET A 20 8.08 -3.01 -5.11
C MET A 20 9.43 -3.05 -5.81
N ILE A 21 9.51 -3.64 -7.01
CA ILE A 21 10.77 -3.77 -7.76
C ILE A 21 11.43 -2.42 -7.99
N PHE A 22 10.66 -1.38 -8.38
CA PHE A 22 11.22 -0.07 -8.70
C PHE A 22 11.79 0.68 -7.48
N ASN A 23 11.28 0.41 -6.28
CA ASN A 23 11.74 1.04 -5.03
C ASN A 23 12.56 0.09 -4.13
N PHE A 24 12.72 -1.18 -4.52
CA PHE A 24 13.27 -2.23 -3.66
C PHE A 24 14.66 -1.89 -3.12
N GLN A 25 15.53 -1.41 -4.01
CA GLN A 25 16.92 -1.12 -3.67
C GLN A 25 17.01 0.01 -2.65
N GLU A 26 16.38 1.15 -2.91
CA GLU A 26 16.46 2.30 -2.01
C GLU A 26 15.73 2.03 -0.68
N PHE A 27 14.62 1.28 -0.72
CA PHE A 27 13.88 0.86 0.47
C PHE A 27 14.74 0.00 1.40
N LEU A 28 15.48 -0.97 0.86
CA LEU A 28 16.33 -1.87 1.66
C LEU A 28 17.62 -1.21 2.14
N MET A 29 18.23 -0.37 1.30
CA MET A 29 19.49 0.30 1.63
C MET A 29 19.28 1.52 2.53
N GLY A 30 18.05 2.01 2.67
CA GLY A 30 17.74 3.24 3.40
C GLY A 30 18.38 4.49 2.79
N SER A 31 18.68 4.46 1.50
CA SER A 31 19.34 5.56 0.78
C SER A 31 18.36 6.69 0.48
N THR A 32 18.81 7.94 0.44
CA THR A 32 17.95 9.11 0.16
C THR A 32 16.99 8.89 -1.01
N ALA A 33 15.69 9.14 -0.79
CA ALA A 33 14.68 8.97 -1.83
C ALA A 33 14.91 9.93 -3.01
N THR A 34 14.74 9.40 -4.21
CA THR A 34 14.93 10.13 -5.47
C THR A 34 13.59 10.49 -6.12
N ILE A 35 13.64 11.33 -7.15
CA ILE A 35 12.47 11.68 -7.98
C ILE A 35 11.82 10.41 -8.57
N LYS A 36 12.62 9.39 -8.93
CA LYS A 36 12.11 8.09 -9.39
C LYS A 36 11.20 7.46 -8.34
N ASN A 37 11.62 7.43 -7.08
CA ASN A 37 10.84 6.82 -6.00
C ASN A 37 9.54 7.58 -5.76
N LEU A 38 9.57 8.91 -5.84
CA LEU A 38 8.39 9.75 -5.75
C LEU A 38 7.38 9.45 -6.86
N ILE A 39 7.84 9.36 -8.12
CA ILE A 39 6.99 9.02 -9.27
C ILE A 39 6.34 7.66 -9.07
N VAL A 40 7.08 6.66 -8.60
CA VAL A 40 6.57 5.30 -8.34
C VAL A 40 5.47 5.34 -7.28
N THR A 41 5.66 6.05 -6.18
CA THR A 41 4.65 6.18 -5.12
C THR A 41 3.40 6.91 -5.61
N LEU A 42 3.55 7.99 -6.38
CA LEU A 42 2.41 8.72 -6.95
C LEU A 42 1.62 7.85 -7.94
N ALA A 43 2.32 7.15 -8.84
CA ALA A 43 1.70 6.24 -9.79
C ALA A 43 0.97 5.10 -9.05
N TYR A 44 1.58 4.54 -8.01
CA TYR A 44 0.97 3.52 -7.16
C TYR A 44 -0.36 3.99 -6.55
N ILE A 45 -0.38 5.19 -5.96
CA ILE A 45 -1.60 5.78 -5.38
C ILE A 45 -2.67 6.00 -6.46
N ILE A 46 -2.31 6.59 -7.60
CA ILE A 46 -3.25 6.85 -8.70
C ILE A 46 -3.87 5.55 -9.22
N ILE A 47 -3.05 4.52 -9.44
CA ILE A 47 -3.54 3.22 -9.92
C ILE A 47 -4.50 2.60 -8.91
N TRP A 48 -4.19 2.67 -7.61
CA TRP A 48 -5.08 2.16 -6.57
C TRP A 48 -6.42 2.89 -6.50
N ILE A 49 -6.41 4.21 -6.65
CA ILE A 49 -7.64 5.00 -6.73
C ILE A 49 -8.47 4.58 -7.95
N LEU A 50 -7.85 4.43 -9.13
CA LEU A 50 -8.53 3.97 -10.35
C LEU A 50 -9.13 2.57 -10.18
N ILE A 51 -8.34 1.63 -9.65
CA ILE A 51 -8.77 0.26 -9.36
C ILE A 51 -9.97 0.25 -8.40
N LEU A 52 -9.95 1.09 -7.36
CA LEU A 52 -11.04 1.21 -6.40
C LEU A 52 -12.30 1.77 -7.05
N VAL A 53 -12.19 2.86 -7.81
CA VAL A 53 -13.32 3.48 -8.53
C VAL A 53 -13.97 2.49 -9.49
N ILE A 54 -13.17 1.80 -10.31
CA ILE A 54 -13.66 0.78 -11.25
C ILE A 54 -14.35 -0.36 -10.48
N SER A 55 -13.82 -0.77 -9.34
CA SER A 55 -14.40 -1.86 -8.53
C SER A 55 -15.75 -1.46 -7.91
N ILE A 56 -15.88 -0.22 -7.45
CA ILE A 56 -17.12 0.35 -6.93
C ILE A 56 -18.18 0.45 -8.03
N GLN A 57 -17.83 1.01 -9.20
CA GLN A 57 -18.75 1.12 -10.34
C GLN A 57 -19.27 -0.24 -10.81
N ASN A 58 -18.40 -1.26 -10.80
CA ASN A 58 -18.78 -2.63 -11.16
C ASN A 58 -19.48 -3.40 -10.02
N LYS A 59 -19.72 -2.78 -8.86
CA LYS A 59 -20.32 -3.39 -7.65
C LYS A 59 -19.68 -4.74 -7.27
N ASN A 60 -18.36 -4.85 -7.43
CA ASN A 60 -17.66 -6.13 -7.24
C ASN A 60 -17.25 -6.34 -5.77
N HIS A 61 -18.19 -6.82 -4.96
CA HIS A 61 -18.00 -7.03 -3.52
C HIS A 61 -16.79 -7.87 -3.16
N ARG A 62 -16.50 -8.92 -3.94
CA ARG A 62 -15.40 -9.83 -3.66
C ARG A 62 -14.06 -9.11 -3.75
N VAL A 63 -13.92 -8.26 -4.76
CA VAL A 63 -12.72 -7.44 -4.98
C VAL A 63 -12.59 -6.36 -3.92
N ILE A 64 -13.66 -5.63 -3.62
CA ILE A 64 -13.63 -4.58 -2.58
C ILE A 64 -13.30 -5.17 -1.20
N LYS A 65 -13.81 -6.37 -0.86
CA LYS A 65 -13.44 -7.08 0.37
C LYS A 65 -11.96 -7.45 0.40
N CYS A 66 -11.41 -7.94 -0.72
CA CYS A 66 -9.99 -8.25 -0.81
C CYS A 66 -9.13 -7.00 -0.61
N PHE A 67 -9.52 -5.87 -1.21
CA PHE A 67 -8.80 -4.60 -1.04
C PHE A 67 -8.89 -4.07 0.37
N SER A 68 -10.05 -4.15 1.02
CA SER A 68 -10.17 -3.79 2.44
C SER A 68 -9.18 -4.58 3.31
N VAL A 69 -9.10 -5.90 3.12
CA VAL A 69 -8.14 -6.73 3.86
C VAL A 69 -6.70 -6.33 3.55
N LEU A 70 -6.35 -6.12 2.28
CA LEU A 70 -5.02 -5.66 1.88
C LEU A 70 -4.65 -4.35 2.60
N TRP A 71 -5.53 -3.34 2.56
CA TRP A 71 -5.29 -2.05 3.18
C TRP A 71 -5.19 -2.12 4.70
N ILE A 72 -5.96 -3.00 5.35
CA ILE A 72 -5.82 -3.28 6.79
C ILE A 72 -4.44 -3.86 7.08
N VAL A 73 -4.01 -4.87 6.32
CA VAL A 73 -2.71 -5.52 6.54
C VAL A 73 -1.57 -4.53 6.29
N THR A 74 -1.63 -3.71 5.24
CA THR A 74 -0.64 -2.64 5.00
C THR A 74 -0.57 -1.65 6.15
N SER A 75 -1.72 -1.23 6.68
CA SER A 75 -1.78 -0.34 7.85
C SER A 75 -1.14 -0.97 9.09
N LEU A 76 -1.42 -2.24 9.36
CA LEU A 76 -0.82 -2.98 10.47
C LEU A 76 0.70 -3.10 10.32
N ILE A 77 1.19 -3.44 9.13
CA ILE A 77 2.64 -3.55 8.89
C ILE A 77 3.32 -2.18 9.04
N ALA A 78 2.70 -1.10 8.55
CA ALA A 78 3.22 0.25 8.77
C ALA A 78 3.26 0.63 10.27
N MET A 79 2.26 0.23 11.07
CA MET A 79 2.29 0.41 12.53
C MET A 79 3.39 -0.42 13.20
N VAL A 80 3.63 -1.65 12.77
CA VAL A 80 4.75 -2.48 13.25
C VAL A 80 6.08 -1.79 12.93
N THR A 81 6.25 -1.25 11.72
CA THR A 81 7.45 -0.49 11.35
C THR A 81 7.64 0.74 12.22
N ALA A 82 6.57 1.49 12.51
CA ALA A 82 6.62 2.64 13.42
C ALA A 82 7.02 2.21 14.85
N TYR A 83 6.44 1.12 15.37
CA TYR A 83 6.76 0.57 16.69
C TYR A 83 8.23 0.17 16.81
N VAL A 84 8.77 -0.54 15.81
CA VAL A 84 10.20 -0.92 15.74
C VAL A 84 11.09 0.31 15.74
N ASN A 85 10.74 1.36 14.99
CA ASN A 85 11.51 2.60 14.94
C ASN A 85 11.50 3.38 16.28
N ILE A 86 10.41 3.29 17.06
CA ILE A 86 10.32 3.96 18.37
C ILE A 86 11.07 3.17 19.45
N THR A 87 10.88 1.85 19.48
CA THR A 87 11.34 1.00 20.60
C THR A 87 12.71 0.38 20.38
N GLY A 88 13.18 0.33 19.12
CA GLY A 88 14.38 -0.43 18.76
C GLY A 88 14.19 -1.96 18.84
N ALA A 89 12.95 -2.44 19.03
CA ALA A 89 12.65 -3.87 19.04
C ALA A 89 12.92 -4.50 17.66
N SER A 90 13.34 -5.77 17.62
CA SER A 90 13.47 -6.50 16.36
C SER A 90 12.13 -7.11 15.93
N ALA A 91 11.84 -7.05 14.64
CA ALA A 91 10.65 -7.65 14.04
C ALA A 91 11.00 -8.27 12.67
N ASP A 92 12.02 -9.12 12.64
CA ASP A 92 12.59 -9.66 11.41
C ASP A 92 11.56 -10.44 10.57
N TRP A 93 10.59 -11.06 11.26
CA TRP A 93 9.45 -11.74 10.64
C TRP A 93 8.59 -10.81 9.76
N ALA A 94 8.57 -9.51 10.04
CA ALA A 94 7.78 -8.53 9.32
C ALA A 94 8.53 -7.95 8.09
N ILE A 95 9.84 -8.19 7.96
CA ILE A 95 10.66 -7.62 6.87
C ILE A 95 10.12 -8.00 5.48
N PRO A 96 9.80 -9.28 5.17
CA PRO A 96 9.28 -9.62 3.84
C PRO A 96 7.96 -8.92 3.52
N LEU A 97 7.11 -8.73 4.54
CA LEU A 97 5.83 -8.03 4.40
C LEU A 97 6.03 -6.53 4.25
N ALA A 98 6.99 -5.94 4.95
CA ALA A 98 7.34 -4.54 4.82
C ALA A 98 7.88 -4.24 3.42
N ILE A 99 8.75 -5.07 2.88
CA ILE A 99 9.21 -4.96 1.49
C ILE A 99 8.02 -5.01 0.52
N LEU A 100 7.17 -6.03 0.67
CA LEU A 100 6.06 -6.27 -0.24
C LEU A 100 4.98 -5.18 -0.19
N LEU A 101 4.68 -4.62 0.98
CA LEU A 101 3.53 -3.72 1.17
C LEU A 101 3.92 -2.24 1.38
N LEU A 102 5.14 -1.97 1.84
CA LEU A 102 5.64 -0.63 2.12
C LEU A 102 6.68 -0.15 1.09
N GLY A 103 7.32 -1.03 0.32
CA GLY A 103 8.35 -0.64 -0.65
C GLY A 103 7.86 0.39 -1.68
N GLN A 104 6.62 0.26 -2.15
CA GLN A 104 6.00 1.19 -3.10
C GLN A 104 5.82 2.61 -2.53
N TRP A 105 5.85 2.76 -1.21
CA TRP A 105 5.66 4.02 -0.50
C TRP A 105 6.96 4.77 -0.25
N TYR A 106 8.10 4.23 -0.68
CA TYR A 106 9.41 4.82 -0.40
C TYR A 106 9.55 6.27 -0.89
N GLY A 107 8.81 6.67 -1.92
CA GLY A 107 8.77 8.05 -2.39
C GLY A 107 8.30 9.08 -1.34
N ILE A 108 7.60 8.67 -0.28
CA ILE A 108 7.26 9.57 0.84
C ILE A 108 8.53 10.13 1.50
N HIS A 109 9.61 9.35 1.53
CA HIS A 109 10.90 9.79 2.07
C HIS A 109 11.55 10.95 1.31
N PHE A 110 11.00 11.32 0.15
CA PHE A 110 11.40 12.53 -0.56
C PHE A 110 11.00 13.80 0.22
N PHE A 111 9.91 13.73 1.00
CA PHE A 111 9.41 14.86 1.79
C PHE A 111 9.76 14.74 3.28
N VAL A 112 9.95 13.53 3.79
CA VAL A 112 10.25 13.28 5.21
C VAL A 112 11.51 12.45 5.36
N THR A 113 12.41 12.86 6.22
CA THR A 113 13.69 12.16 6.42
C THR A 113 13.57 10.95 7.35
N SER A 114 12.55 10.90 8.21
CA SER A 114 12.39 9.83 9.19
C SER A 114 11.47 8.70 8.71
N PHE A 115 11.94 7.46 8.88
CA PHE A 115 11.13 6.25 8.66
C PHE A 115 9.89 6.21 9.55
N LEU A 116 9.98 6.73 10.78
CA LEU A 116 8.83 6.84 11.68
C LEU A 116 7.70 7.68 11.07
N THR A 117 8.00 8.89 10.59
CA THR A 117 6.98 9.78 10.02
C THR A 117 6.39 9.19 8.74
N SER A 118 7.23 8.64 7.86
CA SER A 118 6.78 7.93 6.66
C SER A 118 5.82 6.78 7.00
N SER A 119 6.17 5.95 8.00
CA SER A 119 5.34 4.83 8.47
C SER A 119 3.97 5.29 8.98
N ILE A 120 3.92 6.39 9.74
CA ILE A 120 2.66 6.96 10.25
C ILE A 120 1.79 7.47 9.09
N ILE A 121 2.39 8.11 8.09
CA ILE A 121 1.67 8.58 6.90
C ILE A 121 1.07 7.39 6.13
N VAL A 122 1.86 6.35 5.88
CA VAL A 122 1.40 5.14 5.17
C VAL A 122 0.30 4.42 5.96
N ALA A 123 0.46 4.29 7.27
CA ALA A 123 -0.56 3.69 8.15
C ALA A 123 -1.88 4.45 8.06
N SER A 124 -1.82 5.79 8.09
CA SER A 124 -2.99 6.67 8.00
C SER A 124 -3.69 6.58 6.65
N ILE A 125 -2.95 6.66 5.54
CA ILE A 125 -3.53 6.53 4.19
C ILE A 125 -4.17 5.16 4.02
N SER A 126 -3.49 4.10 4.46
CA SER A 126 -4.00 2.72 4.37
C SER A 126 -5.26 2.52 5.21
N LEU A 127 -5.33 3.14 6.39
CA LEU A 127 -6.53 3.14 7.23
C LEU A 127 -7.71 3.82 6.51
N VAL A 128 -7.49 5.00 5.93
CA VAL A 128 -8.51 5.73 5.17
C VAL A 128 -9.02 4.89 3.99
N MET A 129 -8.10 4.30 3.20
CA MET A 129 -8.46 3.44 2.08
C MET A 129 -9.28 2.22 2.51
N SER A 130 -8.92 1.61 3.65
CA SER A 130 -9.70 0.51 4.23
C SER A 130 -11.10 0.95 4.65
N LEU A 131 -11.22 2.09 5.34
CA LEU A 131 -12.52 2.63 5.77
C LEU A 131 -13.43 2.92 4.56
N VAL A 132 -12.89 3.52 3.50
CA VAL A 132 -13.62 3.72 2.24
C VAL A 132 -14.12 2.37 1.70
N CYS A 133 -13.27 1.34 1.64
CA CYS A 133 -13.69 0.01 1.18
C CYS A 133 -14.81 -0.59 2.06
N ILE A 134 -14.70 -0.47 3.39
CA ILE A 134 -15.71 -0.99 4.34
C ILE A 134 -17.05 -0.27 4.19
N VAL A 135 -17.03 1.06 4.10
CA VAL A 135 -18.23 1.88 3.87
C VAL A 135 -18.90 1.47 2.56
N MET A 136 -18.12 1.33 1.48
CA MET A 136 -18.66 0.92 0.18
C MET A 136 -19.24 -0.50 0.19
N LEU A 137 -18.65 -1.44 0.95
CA LEU A 137 -19.21 -2.78 1.14
C LEU A 137 -20.55 -2.77 1.88
N ARG A 138 -20.78 -1.81 2.78
CA ARG A 138 -22.07 -1.64 3.47
C ARG A 138 -23.14 -1.07 2.54
N HIS A 139 -22.80 -0.11 1.69
CA HIS A 139 -23.75 0.55 0.79
C HIS A 139 -24.15 -0.27 -0.45
N THR A 140 -23.37 -1.29 -0.80
CA THR A 140 -23.66 -2.13 -1.96
C THR A 140 -24.42 -3.42 -1.59
N LYS A 141 -24.57 -3.74 -0.30
CA LYS A 141 -25.45 -4.81 0.19
C LYS A 141 -26.91 -4.40 0.06
#